data_AF-A0A229YI19-F1
#
_entry.id   AF-A0A229YI19-F1
#
_cell.length_a   1.000
_cell.length_b   1.000
_cell.length_c   1.000
_cell.angle_alpha   90.00
_cell.angle_beta   90.00
_cell.angle_gamma   90.00
#
_symmetry.space_group_name_H-M   'P 1'
#
loop_
_entity.id
_entity.type
_entity.pdbx_description
1 polymer ?
#
loop_
_entity_poly.entity_id
_entity_poly.type
_entity_poly.pdbx_seq_one_letter_code
_entity_poly.pdbx_strand_id
1 'polypeptide(L)'
;MPLTRAQSRTAVQRGELKRTSVTSESGQAATRKRKAPEEKDLYGKERKQKSRASPKSTSILRSSIARKKSAKEQAKALDAEMIKHKAMTSPSPMIHKVDKLIAEYGDLPLTDVGIPSPNKPTPDTILSHILNALLSSARISHHIARSALLNLMKQGYYDLKTLKTSTWKERVALLDEAGYVRYDFSTATELAKLATLVKNKYGNVPSRILRSRQFPPCFIHASRLDLARGTDIPSISDSDISRILPVGTDAESGRKLLTERLKEINGIGPLGIEIFISTVQGIWPSLCPFLASRDLQVAVQIGLGKDVNDIYELLGANPEQMAKLGVALTKIRLEKHIKEFLE
;
A
#
# COMPACT_ATOMS: atom_id res chain seq x y z
N MET A 1 -25.38 23.84 -38.67
CA MET A 1 -25.26 22.77 -37.65
C MET A 1 -23.78 22.58 -37.32
N PRO A 2 -23.34 22.73 -36.05
CA PRO A 2 -21.96 22.44 -35.67
C PRO A 2 -21.68 20.94 -35.76
N LEU A 3 -20.56 20.55 -36.37
CA LEU A 3 -20.18 19.14 -36.54
C LEU A 3 -19.74 18.52 -35.21
N THR A 4 -20.12 17.27 -34.98
CA THR A 4 -19.74 16.54 -33.77
C THR A 4 -18.26 16.14 -33.78
N ARG A 5 -17.69 15.89 -32.58
CA ARG A 5 -16.26 15.59 -32.36
C ARG A 5 -15.75 14.34 -33.09
N ALA A 6 -16.63 13.45 -33.53
CA ALA A 6 -16.29 12.33 -34.40
C ALA A 6 -16.15 12.76 -35.87
N GLN A 7 -17.09 13.56 -36.38
CA GLN A 7 -17.15 14.03 -37.77
C GLN A 7 -15.97 14.95 -38.12
N SER A 8 -15.51 15.78 -37.17
CA SER A 8 -14.35 16.65 -37.38
C SER A 8 -13.01 15.91 -37.52
N ARG A 9 -12.87 14.70 -36.98
CA ARG A 9 -11.65 13.87 -37.20
C ARG A 9 -11.64 13.27 -38.62
N THR A 10 -12.79 12.87 -39.13
CA THR A 10 -12.91 12.27 -40.48
C THR A 10 -12.66 13.29 -41.59
N ALA A 11 -13.10 14.54 -41.43
CA ALA A 11 -12.86 15.60 -42.41
C ALA A 11 -11.36 15.99 -42.52
N VAL A 12 -10.63 15.99 -41.40
CA VAL A 12 -9.17 16.24 -41.39
C VAL A 12 -8.38 15.13 -42.09
N GLN A 13 -8.88 13.89 -42.08
CA GLN A 13 -8.27 12.77 -42.82
C GLN A 13 -8.57 12.76 -44.33
N ARG A 14 -9.58 13.51 -44.80
CA ARG A 14 -9.89 13.67 -46.24
C ARG A 14 -9.27 14.91 -46.89
N GLY A 15 -8.53 15.73 -46.12
CA GLY A 15 -7.80 16.89 -46.66
C GLY A 15 -8.64 18.14 -46.91
N GLU A 16 -9.92 18.15 -46.52
CA GLU A 16 -10.88 19.21 -46.87
C GLU A 16 -10.78 20.48 -45.98
N LEU A 17 -9.92 20.49 -44.96
CA LEU A 17 -9.74 21.61 -44.02
C LEU A 17 -8.24 21.82 -43.66
N LYS A 18 -7.71 23.01 -43.94
CA LYS A 18 -6.37 23.44 -43.50
C LYS A 18 -6.38 23.78 -41.99
N ARG A 19 -5.33 23.37 -41.26
CA ARG A 19 -5.11 23.84 -39.88
C ARG A 19 -4.67 25.31 -39.88
N THR A 20 -5.39 26.14 -39.14
CA THR A 20 -4.91 27.46 -38.73
C THR A 20 -4.11 27.33 -37.43
N SER A 21 -2.90 27.91 -37.43
CA SER A 21 -2.07 28.07 -36.23
C SER A 21 -2.49 29.34 -35.49
N VAL A 22 -2.80 29.25 -34.20
CA VAL A 22 -3.02 30.42 -33.34
C VAL A 22 -1.92 30.47 -32.28
N THR A 23 -1.22 31.60 -32.26
CA THR A 23 -0.20 32.01 -31.30
C THR A 23 -0.81 32.84 -30.17
N SER A 24 -0.32 32.64 -28.94
CA SER A 24 -0.39 33.59 -27.83
C SER A 24 0.72 33.22 -26.85
N GLU A 25 1.86 33.92 -26.85
CA GLU A 25 2.12 35.21 -26.20
C GLU A 25 2.21 35.14 -24.66
N SER A 26 3.43 35.37 -24.18
CA SER A 26 3.81 35.38 -22.76
C SER A 26 3.85 36.82 -22.22
N GLY A 27 2.95 37.15 -21.29
CA GLY A 27 2.93 38.43 -20.59
C GLY A 27 3.84 38.44 -19.36
N GLN A 28 4.83 39.33 -19.33
CA GLN A 28 5.66 39.63 -18.16
C GLN A 28 4.95 40.63 -17.23
N ALA A 29 5.19 40.54 -15.91
CA ALA A 29 4.88 41.62 -14.97
C ALA A 29 5.96 41.71 -13.88
N ALA A 30 6.30 42.93 -13.46
CA ALA A 30 7.61 43.25 -12.88
C ALA A 30 7.62 43.48 -11.35
N THR A 31 8.82 43.36 -10.79
CA THR A 31 9.20 43.75 -9.42
C THR A 31 8.88 45.21 -9.06
N ARG A 32 8.53 45.48 -7.80
CA ARG A 32 8.84 46.79 -7.17
C ARG A 32 9.05 46.73 -5.65
N LYS A 33 10.17 47.30 -5.19
CA LYS A 33 10.51 47.58 -3.78
C LYS A 33 9.75 48.79 -3.24
N ARG A 34 9.50 48.82 -1.92
CA ARG A 34 9.50 49.98 -0.98
C ARG A 34 9.30 49.38 0.43
N LYS A 35 10.32 49.32 1.32
CA LYS A 35 11.01 50.36 2.12
C LYS A 35 10.12 50.92 3.24
N ALA A 36 10.60 50.76 4.49
CA ALA A 36 9.96 51.19 5.74
C ALA A 36 10.00 52.73 5.95
N PRO A 37 9.42 53.21 7.06
CA PRO A 37 10.32 53.61 8.17
C PRO A 37 9.90 53.11 9.57
N GLU A 38 10.84 53.31 10.50
CA GLU A 38 10.75 53.17 11.96
C GLU A 38 9.88 54.33 12.56
N GLU A 39 9.65 54.53 13.86
CA GLU A 39 10.48 54.30 15.06
C GLU A 39 9.66 54.52 16.36
N LYS A 40 10.19 54.09 17.53
CA LYS A 40 9.90 54.60 18.91
C LYS A 40 8.48 54.34 19.49
N ASP A 41 8.23 54.19 20.80
CA ASP A 41 8.97 54.27 22.09
C ASP A 41 8.17 53.44 23.15
N LEU A 42 8.57 53.06 24.39
CA LEU A 42 9.81 53.13 25.21
C LEU A 42 9.76 52.05 26.33
N TYR A 43 10.93 51.73 26.91
CA TYR A 43 11.19 51.11 28.24
C TYR A 43 10.60 49.74 28.66
N GLY A 44 11.48 48.95 29.28
CA GLY A 44 11.11 47.83 30.17
C GLY A 44 11.87 47.93 31.50
N LYS A 45 11.84 46.84 32.29
CA LYS A 45 12.54 46.65 33.59
C LYS A 45 11.94 47.49 34.76
N GLU A 46 12.03 47.09 36.03
CA GLU A 46 12.78 45.98 36.65
C GLU A 46 12.13 45.48 37.97
N ARG A 47 12.71 44.41 38.54
CA ARG A 47 12.35 43.79 39.84
C ARG A 47 12.48 44.76 41.03
N LYS A 48 11.77 44.46 42.13
CA LYS A 48 12.34 44.58 43.49
C LYS A 48 11.70 43.63 44.50
N GLN A 49 12.54 42.97 45.31
CA GLN A 49 12.15 42.16 46.46
C GLN A 49 12.13 43.00 47.75
N LYS A 50 11.22 42.68 48.68
CA LYS A 50 11.21 42.96 50.14
C LYS A 50 9.91 42.34 50.69
N SER A 51 9.76 41.87 51.93
CA SER A 51 10.69 41.40 52.96
C SER A 51 9.87 40.66 54.05
N ARG A 52 10.50 39.80 54.87
CA ARG A 52 9.89 39.00 55.96
C ARG A 52 8.93 39.78 56.89
N ALA A 53 7.86 39.11 57.32
CA ALA A 53 7.50 38.99 58.75
C ALA A 53 6.52 37.81 58.97
N SER A 54 6.56 37.21 60.17
CA SER A 54 5.61 36.18 60.64
C SER A 54 5.12 36.55 62.03
N PRO A 55 3.89 36.15 62.41
CA PRO A 55 3.68 35.72 63.80
C PRO A 55 2.88 34.41 63.95
N LYS A 56 2.90 33.93 65.19
CA LYS A 56 2.70 32.55 65.68
C LYS A 56 1.25 32.05 65.71
N SER A 57 1.09 30.78 65.32
CA SER A 57 0.39 29.68 66.01
C SER A 57 -0.81 29.94 66.96
N THR A 58 -1.97 29.42 66.58
CA THR A 58 -3.01 28.67 67.37
C THR A 58 -4.19 28.43 66.41
N SER A 59 -5.01 27.36 66.44
CA SER A 59 -5.18 26.23 67.36
C SER A 59 -5.66 24.97 66.58
N ILE A 60 -5.53 23.78 67.16
CA ILE A 60 -5.95 22.50 66.58
C ILE A 60 -7.30 22.08 67.18
N LEU A 61 -8.36 21.86 66.36
CA LEU A 61 -9.48 20.91 66.62
C LEU A 61 -10.62 20.93 65.56
N ARG A 62 -10.32 20.67 64.26
CA ARG A 62 -11.35 20.40 63.22
C ARG A 62 -10.94 19.36 62.15
N SER A 63 -10.02 18.46 62.45
CA SER A 63 -9.32 17.63 61.44
C SER A 63 -9.91 16.23 61.15
N SER A 64 -10.88 15.73 61.93
CA SER A 64 -11.36 14.33 61.83
C SER A 64 -12.57 14.11 60.91
N ILE A 65 -13.50 15.07 60.81
CA ILE A 65 -14.71 14.94 59.98
C ILE A 65 -14.43 15.29 58.50
N ALA A 66 -13.57 16.29 58.25
CA ALA A 66 -13.18 16.68 56.90
C ALA A 66 -12.46 15.54 56.14
N ARG A 67 -11.62 14.76 56.83
CA ARG A 67 -10.86 13.63 56.25
C ARG A 67 -11.75 12.48 55.77
N LYS A 68 -12.91 12.23 56.39
CA LYS A 68 -13.85 11.19 55.93
C LYS A 68 -14.65 11.62 54.70
N LYS A 69 -14.94 12.92 54.52
CA LYS A 69 -15.49 13.43 53.27
C LYS A 69 -14.45 13.36 52.15
N SER A 70 -13.25 13.90 52.37
CA SER A 70 -12.19 13.92 51.34
C SER A 70 -11.80 12.52 50.86
N ALA A 71 -11.72 11.52 51.75
CA ALA A 71 -11.39 10.15 51.34
C ALA A 71 -12.49 9.49 50.47
N LYS A 72 -13.78 9.72 50.78
CA LYS A 72 -14.89 9.19 49.96
C LYS A 72 -15.00 9.91 48.61
N GLU A 73 -14.68 11.19 48.59
CA GLU A 73 -14.67 12.03 47.38
C GLU A 73 -13.46 11.72 46.49
N GLN A 74 -12.29 11.45 47.08
CA GLN A 74 -11.09 10.96 46.40
C GLN A 74 -11.26 9.54 45.85
N ALA A 75 -11.85 8.61 46.61
CA ALA A 75 -12.17 7.27 46.09
C ALA A 75 -13.12 7.35 44.88
N LYS A 76 -14.17 8.19 44.96
CA LYS A 76 -15.11 8.42 43.86
C LYS A 76 -14.46 9.14 42.67
N ALA A 77 -13.45 9.97 42.90
CA ALA A 77 -12.65 10.60 41.85
C ALA A 77 -11.68 9.61 41.18
N LEU A 78 -11.05 8.71 41.94
CA LEU A 78 -10.21 7.63 41.42
C LEU A 78 -11.03 6.61 40.62
N ASP A 79 -12.23 6.23 41.09
CA ASP A 79 -13.17 5.42 40.30
C ASP A 79 -13.59 6.15 39.01
N ALA A 80 -13.82 7.47 39.07
CA ALA A 80 -14.15 8.27 37.89
C ALA A 80 -12.96 8.46 36.93
N GLU A 81 -11.73 8.52 37.42
CA GLU A 81 -10.50 8.51 36.61
C GLU A 81 -10.25 7.14 36.00
N MET A 82 -10.49 6.04 36.73
CA MET A 82 -10.43 4.68 36.18
C MET A 82 -11.51 4.45 35.12
N ILE A 83 -12.72 4.98 35.31
CA ILE A 83 -13.78 4.96 34.29
C ILE A 83 -13.41 5.84 33.08
N LYS A 84 -12.80 7.01 33.28
CA LYS A 84 -12.27 7.85 32.18
C LYS A 84 -11.13 7.17 31.42
N HIS A 85 -10.15 6.59 32.11
CA HIS A 85 -9.07 5.83 31.49
C HIS A 85 -9.61 4.61 30.73
N LYS A 86 -10.64 3.93 31.26
CA LYS A 86 -11.33 2.84 30.55
C LYS A 86 -12.10 3.34 29.32
N ALA A 87 -12.75 4.50 29.39
CA ALA A 87 -13.40 5.13 28.24
C ALA A 87 -12.41 5.65 27.18
N MET A 88 -11.20 6.05 27.58
CA MET A 88 -10.09 6.46 26.69
C MET A 88 -9.28 5.28 26.13
N THR A 89 -9.52 4.05 26.62
CA THR A 89 -8.85 2.82 26.14
C THR A 89 -9.80 1.83 25.48
N SER A 90 -11.10 2.15 25.39
CA SER A 90 -12.00 1.53 24.41
C SER A 90 -11.59 1.99 23.00
N PRO A 91 -11.19 1.09 22.09
CA PRO A 91 -10.93 1.47 20.70
C PRO A 91 -12.13 2.20 20.09
N SER A 92 -11.87 3.26 19.32
CA SER A 92 -12.91 3.95 18.55
C SER A 92 -13.76 2.92 17.78
N PRO A 93 -15.09 3.10 17.62
CA PRO A 93 -15.95 2.12 16.93
C PRO A 93 -15.43 1.71 15.55
N MET A 94 -14.77 2.65 14.86
CA MET A 94 -14.07 2.42 13.58
C MET A 94 -12.92 1.40 13.68
N ILE A 95 -12.11 1.43 14.74
CA ILE A 95 -11.00 0.47 14.94
C ILE A 95 -11.56 -0.93 15.11
N HIS A 96 -12.56 -1.11 15.98
CA HIS A 96 -13.24 -2.40 16.15
C HIS A 96 -13.87 -2.92 14.85
N LYS A 97 -14.43 -2.03 14.02
CA LYS A 97 -14.99 -2.38 12.70
C LYS A 97 -13.92 -2.87 11.73
N VAL A 98 -12.74 -2.27 11.75
CA VAL A 98 -11.57 -2.66 10.94
C VAL A 98 -10.95 -3.96 11.45
N ASP A 99 -10.78 -4.12 12.76
CA ASP A 99 -10.30 -5.35 13.39
C ASP A 99 -11.22 -6.52 13.06
N LYS A 100 -12.54 -6.34 13.14
CA LYS A 100 -13.53 -7.34 12.73
C LYS A 100 -13.41 -7.69 11.24
N LEU A 101 -13.35 -6.68 10.36
CA LEU A 101 -13.22 -6.88 8.92
C LEU A 101 -11.94 -7.66 8.55
N ILE A 102 -10.82 -7.34 9.21
CA ILE A 102 -9.55 -8.05 9.02
C ILE A 102 -9.59 -9.46 9.63
N ALA A 103 -10.21 -9.65 10.79
CA ALA A 103 -10.31 -10.96 11.43
C ALA A 103 -11.21 -11.95 10.65
N GLU A 104 -12.29 -11.46 10.03
CA GLU A 104 -13.23 -12.29 9.27
C GLU A 104 -12.80 -12.51 7.81
N TYR A 105 -12.21 -11.50 7.16
CA TYR A 105 -11.94 -11.53 5.72
C TYR A 105 -10.46 -11.25 5.34
N GLY A 106 -9.63 -10.77 6.25
CA GLY A 106 -8.28 -10.25 5.99
C GLY A 106 -7.15 -11.28 6.09
N ASP A 107 -6.94 -12.02 5.01
CA ASP A 107 -5.75 -12.87 4.84
C ASP A 107 -4.56 -12.08 4.28
N LEU A 108 -3.34 -12.56 4.56
CA LEU A 108 -2.17 -12.11 3.80
C LEU A 108 -2.32 -12.57 2.34
N PRO A 109 -2.05 -11.70 1.35
CA PRO A 109 -2.21 -12.07 -0.05
C PRO A 109 -1.43 -13.33 -0.44
N LEU A 110 -2.10 -14.23 -1.17
CA LEU A 110 -1.52 -15.49 -1.70
C LEU A 110 -1.01 -16.49 -0.64
N THR A 111 -1.44 -16.42 0.62
CA THR A 111 -1.15 -17.49 1.60
C THR A 111 -1.80 -18.82 1.24
N ASP A 112 -2.98 -18.78 0.63
CA ASP A 112 -3.83 -19.93 0.32
C ASP A 112 -3.56 -20.57 -1.06
N VAL A 113 -2.58 -20.08 -1.85
CA VAL A 113 -2.20 -20.72 -3.13
C VAL A 113 -1.16 -21.85 -3.02
N GLY A 114 -0.62 -22.11 -1.83
CA GLY A 114 0.37 -23.17 -1.61
C GLY A 114 1.80 -22.86 -2.09
N ILE A 115 2.18 -21.58 -2.20
CA ILE A 115 3.57 -21.19 -2.53
C ILE A 115 4.51 -21.35 -1.32
N PRO A 116 5.82 -21.60 -1.50
CA PRO A 116 6.71 -21.98 -0.39
C PRO A 116 7.02 -20.88 0.64
N SER A 117 6.87 -19.59 0.29
CA SER A 117 7.19 -18.46 1.17
C SER A 117 6.36 -17.21 0.81
N PRO A 118 5.03 -17.23 1.01
CA PRO A 118 4.13 -16.15 0.60
C PRO A 118 4.48 -14.81 1.26
N ASN A 119 5.01 -14.83 2.49
CA ASN A 119 5.28 -13.63 3.28
C ASN A 119 6.68 -13.02 3.02
N LYS A 120 7.38 -13.43 1.96
CA LYS A 120 8.72 -12.94 1.62
C LYS A 120 8.80 -12.52 0.15
N PRO A 121 9.53 -11.44 -0.20
CA PRO A 121 9.72 -10.99 -1.58
C PRO A 121 10.75 -11.85 -2.33
N THR A 122 10.52 -13.16 -2.41
CA THR A 122 11.30 -14.08 -3.24
C THR A 122 10.89 -13.95 -4.71
N PRO A 123 11.74 -14.37 -5.68
CA PRO A 123 11.39 -14.36 -7.10
C PRO A 123 10.06 -15.07 -7.36
N ASP A 124 9.86 -16.24 -6.75
CA ASP A 124 8.67 -17.08 -6.90
C ASP A 124 7.40 -16.40 -6.40
N THR A 125 7.45 -15.76 -5.23
CA THR A 125 6.32 -15.01 -4.67
C THR A 125 5.98 -13.82 -5.56
N ILE A 126 6.99 -13.07 -6.01
CA ILE A 126 6.77 -11.93 -6.93
C ILE A 126 6.18 -12.39 -8.27
N LEU A 127 6.64 -13.51 -8.85
CA LEU A 127 6.01 -14.08 -10.04
C LEU A 127 4.55 -14.46 -9.77
N SER A 128 4.26 -15.06 -8.62
CA SER A 128 2.90 -15.43 -8.19
C SER A 128 1.97 -14.21 -8.10
N HIS A 129 2.46 -13.07 -7.59
CA HIS A 129 1.71 -11.79 -7.61
C HIS A 129 1.47 -11.25 -9.03
N ILE A 130 2.45 -11.35 -9.94
CA ILE A 130 2.29 -10.96 -11.35
C ILE A 130 1.22 -11.84 -12.02
N LEU A 131 1.26 -13.16 -11.80
CA LEU A 131 0.28 -14.12 -12.33
C LEU A 131 -1.13 -13.86 -11.79
N ASN A 132 -1.26 -13.60 -10.49
CA ASN A 132 -2.52 -13.22 -9.85
C ASN A 132 -3.11 -11.94 -10.47
N ALA A 133 -2.28 -10.91 -10.66
CA ALA A 133 -2.66 -9.64 -11.26
C ALA A 133 -3.09 -9.78 -12.73
N LEU A 134 -2.36 -10.60 -13.51
CA LEU A 134 -2.67 -10.87 -14.91
C LEU A 134 -4.04 -11.55 -15.04
N LEU A 135 -4.23 -12.69 -14.36
CA LEU A 135 -5.49 -13.46 -14.40
C LEU A 135 -6.70 -12.67 -13.85
N SER A 136 -6.51 -11.94 -12.74
CA SER A 136 -7.60 -11.23 -12.07
C SER A 136 -7.98 -9.89 -12.72
N SER A 137 -7.19 -9.40 -13.68
CA SER A 137 -7.47 -8.14 -14.40
C SER A 137 -8.28 -8.32 -15.70
N ALA A 138 -8.44 -9.56 -16.17
CA ALA A 138 -9.25 -9.89 -17.34
C ALA A 138 -10.76 -9.72 -17.08
N ARG A 139 -11.57 -9.67 -18.16
CA ARG A 139 -13.05 -9.62 -18.06
C ARG A 139 -13.65 -11.00 -17.81
N ILE A 140 -13.31 -11.57 -16.66
CA ILE A 140 -13.69 -12.91 -16.19
C ILE A 140 -14.17 -12.87 -14.73
N SER A 141 -14.80 -13.94 -14.24
CA SER A 141 -15.22 -14.02 -12.84
C SER A 141 -14.05 -14.32 -11.90
N HIS A 142 -14.05 -13.72 -10.71
CA HIS A 142 -12.97 -13.85 -9.74
C HIS A 142 -12.70 -15.31 -9.36
N HIS A 143 -13.72 -16.14 -9.19
CA HIS A 143 -13.53 -17.56 -8.85
C HIS A 143 -12.80 -18.34 -9.97
N ILE A 144 -12.98 -17.96 -11.24
CA ILE A 144 -12.29 -18.60 -12.38
C ILE A 144 -10.83 -18.13 -12.43
N ALA A 145 -10.58 -16.82 -12.28
CA ALA A 145 -9.22 -16.30 -12.17
C ALA A 145 -8.45 -16.93 -10.99
N ARG A 146 -9.15 -17.13 -9.86
CA ARG A 146 -8.63 -17.79 -8.67
C ARG A 146 -8.32 -19.27 -8.91
N SER A 147 -9.25 -20.01 -9.52
CA SER A 147 -9.07 -21.41 -9.93
C SER A 147 -7.85 -21.57 -10.86
N ALA A 148 -7.73 -20.69 -11.85
CA ALA A 148 -6.61 -20.70 -12.80
C ALA A 148 -5.28 -20.45 -12.12
N LEU A 149 -5.21 -19.50 -11.17
CA LEU A 149 -4.02 -19.27 -10.38
C LEU A 149 -3.66 -20.50 -9.56
N LEU A 150 -4.61 -21.11 -8.86
CA LEU A 150 -4.39 -22.31 -8.04
C LEU A 150 -3.85 -23.48 -8.89
N ASN A 151 -4.38 -23.70 -10.10
CA ASN A 151 -3.88 -24.76 -10.97
C ASN A 151 -2.44 -24.47 -11.46
N LEU A 152 -2.12 -23.23 -11.82
CA LEU A 152 -0.75 -22.84 -12.16
C LEU A 152 0.22 -23.03 -10.98
N MET A 153 -0.17 -22.66 -9.76
CA MET A 153 0.68 -22.81 -8.57
C MET A 153 0.91 -24.28 -8.22
N LYS A 154 -0.15 -25.12 -8.29
CA LYS A 154 -0.07 -26.58 -8.11
C LYS A 154 0.92 -27.24 -9.09
N GLN A 155 1.08 -26.68 -10.30
CA GLN A 155 1.99 -27.16 -11.34
C GLN A 155 3.35 -26.46 -11.33
N GLY A 156 3.67 -25.68 -10.28
CA GLY A 156 5.00 -25.07 -10.12
C GLY A 156 5.31 -23.88 -11.04
N TYR A 157 4.29 -23.23 -11.62
CA TYR A 157 4.49 -22.06 -12.50
C TYR A 157 4.92 -20.78 -11.77
N TYR A 158 5.04 -20.82 -10.44
CA TYR A 158 5.75 -19.81 -9.67
C TYR A 158 7.28 -19.86 -9.89
N ASP A 159 7.86 -20.96 -10.37
CA ASP A 159 9.25 -20.98 -10.84
C ASP A 159 9.32 -20.51 -12.30
N LEU A 160 10.14 -19.49 -12.54
CA LEU A 160 10.42 -18.97 -13.86
C LEU A 160 11.04 -20.01 -14.80
N LYS A 161 11.75 -21.01 -14.28
CA LYS A 161 12.28 -22.14 -15.08
C LYS A 161 11.11 -22.92 -15.70
N THR A 162 10.15 -23.36 -14.88
CA THR A 162 8.92 -24.04 -15.31
C THR A 162 8.12 -23.22 -16.32
N LEU A 163 7.93 -21.92 -16.04
CA LEU A 163 7.23 -21.00 -16.95
C LEU A 163 7.93 -20.90 -18.31
N LYS A 164 9.27 -20.97 -18.35
CA LYS A 164 10.09 -20.88 -19.56
C LYS A 164 10.19 -22.21 -20.32
N THR A 165 10.21 -23.36 -19.64
CA THR A 165 10.30 -24.68 -20.28
C THR A 165 8.96 -25.20 -20.77
N SER A 166 7.86 -24.78 -20.14
CA SER A 166 6.51 -25.16 -20.56
C SER A 166 6.21 -24.80 -22.01
N THR A 167 5.48 -25.66 -22.69
CA THR A 167 4.93 -25.43 -24.02
C THR A 167 3.68 -24.57 -23.95
N TRP A 168 3.31 -23.99 -25.09
CA TRP A 168 2.05 -23.24 -25.19
C TRP A 168 0.82 -24.15 -24.98
N LYS A 169 0.87 -25.41 -25.44
CA LYS A 169 -0.22 -26.38 -25.28
C LYS A 169 -0.47 -26.77 -23.82
N GLU A 170 0.59 -26.98 -23.03
CA GLU A 170 0.46 -27.25 -21.59
C GLU A 170 -0.17 -26.08 -20.84
N ARG A 171 0.24 -24.84 -21.15
CA ARG A 171 -0.35 -23.65 -20.54
C ARG A 171 -1.83 -23.47 -20.88
N VAL A 172 -2.22 -23.73 -22.13
CA VAL A 172 -3.66 -23.74 -22.52
C VAL A 172 -4.42 -24.80 -21.73
N ALA A 173 -3.95 -26.05 -21.71
CA ALA A 173 -4.63 -27.14 -21.01
C ALA A 173 -4.86 -26.87 -19.52
N LEU A 174 -3.89 -26.26 -18.82
CA LEU A 174 -4.02 -25.90 -17.40
C LEU A 174 -5.01 -24.75 -17.16
N LEU A 175 -5.11 -23.82 -18.10
CA LEU A 175 -6.08 -22.73 -18.07
C LEU A 175 -7.50 -23.24 -18.37
N ASP A 176 -7.64 -24.16 -19.33
CA ASP A 176 -8.91 -24.82 -19.66
C ASP A 176 -9.44 -25.70 -18.52
N GLU A 177 -8.60 -26.52 -17.90
CA GLU A 177 -8.96 -27.34 -16.72
C GLU A 177 -9.52 -26.47 -15.58
N ALA A 178 -9.02 -25.25 -15.43
CA ALA A 178 -9.49 -24.28 -14.44
C ALA A 178 -10.72 -23.46 -14.87
N GLY A 179 -11.24 -23.66 -16.10
CA GLY A 179 -12.40 -22.95 -16.65
C GLY A 179 -12.07 -21.60 -17.30
N TYR A 180 -10.81 -21.28 -17.57
CA TYR A 180 -10.34 -19.99 -18.11
C TYR A 180 -10.44 -19.88 -19.66
N VAL A 181 -11.22 -20.77 -20.28
CA VAL A 181 -11.45 -21.03 -21.74
C VAL A 181 -11.78 -19.80 -22.62
N ARG A 182 -12.04 -18.62 -22.04
CA ARG A 182 -12.27 -17.40 -22.83
C ARG A 182 -10.96 -16.73 -23.26
N TYR A 183 -9.89 -16.92 -22.48
CA TYR A 183 -8.65 -16.15 -22.60
C TYR A 183 -7.40 -17.03 -22.47
N ASP A 184 -7.55 -18.34 -22.32
CA ASP A 184 -6.54 -19.39 -22.31
C ASP A 184 -5.49 -19.25 -23.45
N PHE A 185 -5.89 -19.17 -24.73
CA PHE A 185 -4.97 -19.00 -25.87
C PHE A 185 -4.10 -17.73 -25.73
N SER A 186 -4.73 -16.61 -25.36
CA SER A 186 -4.06 -15.32 -25.18
C SER A 186 -3.14 -15.33 -23.96
N THR A 187 -3.62 -15.80 -22.82
CA THR A 187 -2.88 -15.81 -21.56
C THR A 187 -1.73 -16.82 -21.62
N ALA A 188 -1.90 -18.00 -22.23
CA ALA A 188 -0.80 -18.92 -22.51
C ALA A 188 0.31 -18.30 -23.39
N THR A 189 -0.03 -17.30 -24.20
CA THR A 189 0.93 -16.51 -25.00
C THR A 189 1.57 -15.39 -24.16
N GLU A 190 0.79 -14.70 -23.31
CA GLU A 190 1.28 -13.66 -22.38
C GLU A 190 2.24 -14.24 -21.35
N LEU A 191 1.97 -15.43 -20.82
CA LEU A 191 2.85 -16.18 -19.92
C LEU A 191 4.23 -16.47 -20.55
N ALA A 192 4.27 -16.83 -21.84
CA ALA A 192 5.52 -17.03 -22.58
C ALA A 192 6.28 -15.71 -22.80
N LYS A 193 5.55 -14.63 -23.10
CA LYS A 193 6.11 -13.28 -23.25
C LYS A 193 6.66 -12.76 -21.93
N LEU A 194 6.00 -13.01 -20.81
CA LEU A 194 6.46 -12.70 -19.46
C LEU A 194 7.81 -13.40 -19.21
N ALA A 195 7.91 -14.72 -19.36
CA ALA A 195 9.18 -15.43 -19.18
C ALA A 195 10.32 -14.87 -20.05
N THR A 196 10.00 -14.50 -21.29
CA THR A 196 10.95 -13.89 -22.24
C THR A 196 11.38 -12.49 -21.79
N LEU A 197 10.45 -11.65 -21.33
CA LEU A 197 10.70 -10.31 -20.80
C LEU A 197 11.59 -10.37 -19.56
N VAL A 198 11.29 -11.27 -18.61
CA VAL A 198 12.09 -11.43 -17.39
C VAL A 198 13.52 -11.83 -17.72
N LYS A 199 13.71 -12.84 -18.57
CA LYS A 199 15.04 -13.26 -19.03
C LYS A 199 15.80 -12.10 -19.67
N ASN A 200 15.19 -11.40 -20.62
CA ASN A 200 15.89 -10.40 -21.43
C ASN A 200 16.22 -9.12 -20.65
N LYS A 201 15.29 -8.63 -19.83
CA LYS A 201 15.41 -7.33 -19.13
C LYS A 201 15.97 -7.44 -17.72
N TYR A 202 15.58 -8.48 -16.97
CA TYR A 202 15.92 -8.65 -15.56
C TYR A 202 16.97 -9.75 -15.31
N GLY A 203 17.23 -10.62 -16.29
CA GLY A 203 18.27 -11.65 -16.21
C GLY A 203 19.69 -11.15 -16.47
N ASN A 204 19.87 -10.32 -17.50
CA ASN A 204 21.20 -9.96 -18.02
C ASN A 204 22.00 -8.91 -17.21
N VAL A 205 21.67 -8.66 -15.94
CA VAL A 205 22.43 -7.70 -15.11
C VAL A 205 23.52 -8.41 -14.28
N PRO A 206 24.82 -8.11 -14.49
CA PRO A 206 25.89 -8.71 -13.70
C PRO A 206 25.75 -8.34 -12.22
N SER A 207 25.78 -9.35 -11.34
CA SER A 207 25.56 -9.25 -9.89
C SER A 207 26.44 -8.21 -9.18
N ARG A 208 27.56 -7.83 -9.80
CA ARG A 208 28.50 -6.79 -9.35
C ARG A 208 27.87 -5.40 -9.20
N ILE A 209 26.81 -5.10 -9.95
CA ILE A 209 26.12 -3.80 -9.93
C ILE A 209 25.11 -3.68 -8.76
N LEU A 210 24.57 -4.81 -8.28
CA LEU A 210 23.51 -4.80 -7.26
C LEU A 210 24.05 -4.63 -5.83
N ARG A 211 25.31 -5.04 -5.58
CA ARG A 211 25.93 -4.98 -4.25
C ARG A 211 26.09 -3.57 -3.67
N SER A 212 25.98 -2.53 -4.48
CA SER A 212 26.09 -1.11 -4.07
C SER A 212 24.75 -0.39 -3.88
N ARG A 213 23.61 -1.08 -4.08
CA ARG A 213 22.27 -0.47 -4.03
C ARG A 213 21.30 -1.12 -3.04
N GLN A 214 21.69 -2.19 -2.35
CA GLN A 214 20.81 -2.89 -1.43
C GLN A 214 20.88 -2.29 -0.01
N PHE A 215 19.70 -1.99 0.55
CA PHE A 215 19.40 -1.60 1.95
C PHE A 215 19.72 -0.14 2.38
N PRO A 216 18.69 0.72 2.56
CA PRO A 216 18.76 1.79 3.55
C PRO A 216 18.75 1.21 4.98
N PRO A 217 19.35 1.90 5.97
CA PRO A 217 19.57 1.34 7.32
C PRO A 217 18.33 1.45 8.22
N CYS A 218 17.28 0.67 7.92
CA CYS A 218 16.04 0.62 8.71
C CYS A 218 15.63 -0.79 9.17
N PHE A 219 16.57 -1.73 9.27
CA PHE A 219 16.35 -3.05 9.88
C PHE A 219 17.67 -3.61 10.48
N ILE A 220 18.11 -3.05 11.61
CA ILE A 220 19.12 -3.70 12.47
C ILE A 220 18.65 -3.61 13.93
N HIS A 221 17.98 -4.68 14.38
CA HIS A 221 18.00 -5.08 15.78
C HIS A 221 17.91 -6.62 15.87
N ALA A 222 18.97 -7.28 15.40
CA ALA A 222 19.31 -8.64 15.80
C ALA A 222 20.83 -8.82 15.70
N SER A 223 21.40 -9.26 16.83
CA SER A 223 22.73 -9.77 17.11
C SER A 223 23.80 -9.88 16.01
N ARG A 224 24.98 -9.40 16.38
CA ARG A 224 26.32 -9.71 15.85
C ARG A 224 26.62 -11.23 15.98
N LEU A 225 27.48 -11.76 15.09
CA LEU A 225 27.77 -13.19 14.81
C LEU A 225 26.63 -13.86 14.00
N ASP A 226 26.88 -14.66 12.95
CA ASP A 226 28.10 -15.39 12.61
C ASP A 226 28.71 -15.06 11.23
N LEU A 227 30.04 -15.00 11.18
CA LEU A 227 30.82 -15.02 9.93
C LEU A 227 31.35 -16.46 9.69
N ALA A 228 30.43 -17.42 9.58
CA ALA A 228 30.76 -18.82 9.34
C ALA A 228 31.19 -19.05 7.88
N ARG A 229 32.26 -19.83 7.70
CA ARG A 229 32.82 -20.18 6.38
C ARG A 229 32.06 -21.36 5.79
N GLY A 230 31.66 -21.24 4.52
CA GLY A 230 31.46 -22.39 3.63
C GLY A 230 30.21 -23.24 3.84
N THR A 231 29.08 -22.79 3.27
CA THR A 231 28.05 -23.66 2.66
C THR A 231 27.45 -22.90 1.49
N ASP A 232 27.32 -23.57 0.35
CA ASP A 232 26.47 -23.24 -0.80
C ASP A 232 26.26 -21.74 -1.12
N ILE A 233 27.04 -21.24 -2.07
CA ILE A 233 26.64 -20.07 -2.87
C ILE A 233 25.30 -20.45 -3.51
N PRO A 234 24.16 -19.82 -3.16
CA PRO A 234 22.90 -20.14 -3.79
C PRO A 234 23.08 -19.86 -5.28
N SER A 235 22.82 -20.86 -6.14
CA SER A 235 23.04 -20.73 -7.58
C SER A 235 22.30 -19.49 -8.07
N ILE A 236 23.05 -18.44 -8.40
CA ILE A 236 22.48 -17.12 -8.69
C ILE A 236 21.74 -17.28 -10.01
N SER A 237 20.43 -17.41 -9.95
CA SER A 237 19.63 -17.63 -11.14
C SER A 237 19.70 -16.39 -12.03
N ASP A 238 20.14 -16.59 -13.27
CA ASP A 238 20.36 -15.53 -14.28
C ASP A 238 19.04 -14.88 -14.77
N SER A 239 17.98 -14.87 -13.97
CA SER A 239 16.64 -14.34 -14.27
C SER A 239 15.84 -14.16 -12.98
N ASP A 240 16.10 -13.07 -12.26
CA ASP A 240 15.45 -12.75 -10.99
C ASP A 240 14.40 -11.65 -11.17
N ILE A 241 13.13 -12.04 -11.08
CA ILE A 241 11.97 -11.16 -11.27
C ILE A 241 11.75 -10.18 -10.11
N SER A 242 12.33 -10.41 -8.92
CA SER A 242 12.20 -9.47 -7.79
C SER A 242 12.76 -8.08 -8.12
N ARG A 243 13.68 -8.00 -9.10
CA ARG A 243 14.26 -6.77 -9.67
C ARG A 243 13.24 -5.84 -10.34
N ILE A 244 12.00 -6.29 -10.56
CA ILE A 244 10.89 -5.42 -10.99
C ILE A 244 10.49 -4.42 -9.88
N LEU A 245 10.72 -4.76 -8.62
CA LEU A 245 10.41 -3.90 -7.48
C LEU A 245 11.35 -2.68 -7.43
N PRO A 246 10.85 -1.51 -7.00
CA PRO A 246 11.67 -0.32 -6.81
C PRO A 246 12.55 -0.47 -5.56
N VAL A 247 13.78 0.05 -5.62
CA VAL A 247 14.74 0.07 -4.52
C VAL A 247 15.27 1.49 -4.35
N GLY A 248 15.26 2.00 -3.12
CA GLY A 248 15.82 3.31 -2.78
C GLY A 248 14.99 4.53 -3.23
N THR A 249 13.67 4.37 -3.39
CA THR A 249 12.73 5.47 -3.69
C THR A 249 11.74 5.65 -2.55
N ASP A 250 11.13 6.83 -2.45
CA ASP A 250 9.89 7.00 -1.67
C ASP A 250 8.74 6.16 -2.24
N ALA A 251 7.64 6.07 -1.49
CA ALA A 251 6.51 5.21 -1.84
C ALA A 251 5.75 5.68 -3.09
N GLU A 252 5.62 7.00 -3.33
CA GLU A 252 4.90 7.52 -4.50
C GLU A 252 5.72 7.34 -5.77
N SER A 253 7.00 7.72 -5.76
CA SER A 253 7.93 7.48 -6.86
C SER A 253 8.16 5.99 -7.12
N GLY A 254 8.18 5.17 -6.06
CA GLY A 254 8.26 3.72 -6.15
C GLY A 254 7.06 3.13 -6.88
N ARG A 255 5.84 3.52 -6.51
CA ARG A 255 4.60 3.11 -7.20
C ARG A 255 4.56 3.60 -8.66
N LYS A 256 5.02 4.82 -8.96
CA LYS A 256 5.13 5.33 -10.34
C LYS A 256 6.11 4.49 -11.17
N LEU A 257 7.32 4.23 -10.67
CA LEU A 257 8.32 3.41 -11.35
C LEU A 257 7.84 1.97 -11.56
N LEU A 258 7.19 1.39 -10.55
CA LEU A 258 6.61 0.04 -10.64
C LEU A 258 5.45 -0.01 -11.65
N THR A 259 4.62 1.03 -11.72
CA THR A 259 3.55 1.18 -12.72
C THR A 259 4.11 1.15 -14.14
N GLU A 260 5.18 1.91 -14.44
CA GLU A 260 5.79 1.88 -15.78
C GLU A 260 6.41 0.51 -16.10
N ARG A 261 7.07 -0.14 -15.13
CA ARG A 261 7.65 -1.48 -15.32
C ARG A 261 6.59 -2.57 -15.56
N LEU A 262 5.44 -2.50 -14.88
CA LEU A 262 4.36 -3.47 -15.01
C LEU A 262 3.58 -3.30 -16.33
N LYS A 263 3.45 -2.08 -16.86
CA LYS A 263 2.83 -1.82 -18.18
C LYS A 263 3.53 -2.52 -19.34
N GLU A 264 4.83 -2.84 -19.20
CA GLU A 264 5.58 -3.59 -20.21
C GLU A 264 5.19 -5.08 -20.27
N ILE A 265 4.53 -5.61 -19.23
CA ILE A 265 4.05 -6.99 -19.20
C ILE A 265 2.71 -7.06 -19.95
N ASN A 266 2.73 -7.74 -21.11
CA ASN A 266 1.51 -8.05 -21.85
C ASN A 266 0.44 -8.70 -20.94
N GLY A 267 -0.80 -8.22 -21.05
CA GLY A 267 -1.93 -8.66 -20.22
C GLY A 267 -2.18 -7.78 -18.98
N ILE A 268 -1.18 -7.04 -18.50
CA ILE A 268 -1.32 -6.20 -17.30
C ILE A 268 -1.77 -4.78 -17.66
N GLY A 269 -3.10 -4.57 -17.60
CA GLY A 269 -3.71 -3.24 -17.65
C GLY A 269 -3.65 -2.48 -16.31
N PRO A 270 -4.18 -1.25 -16.24
CA PRO A 270 -4.19 -0.43 -15.01
C PRO A 270 -4.76 -1.16 -13.79
N LEU A 271 -5.80 -1.98 -13.99
CA LEU A 271 -6.38 -2.81 -12.92
C LEU A 271 -5.40 -3.88 -12.40
N GLY A 272 -4.65 -4.54 -13.29
CA GLY A 272 -3.63 -5.51 -12.88
C GLY A 272 -2.52 -4.84 -12.05
N ILE A 273 -2.18 -3.60 -12.38
CA ILE A 273 -1.22 -2.79 -11.62
C ILE A 273 -1.75 -2.50 -10.21
N GLU A 274 -3.01 -2.07 -10.07
CA GLU A 274 -3.63 -1.87 -8.75
C GLU A 274 -3.66 -3.16 -7.93
N ILE A 275 -4.04 -4.30 -8.52
CA ILE A 275 -4.07 -5.62 -7.85
C ILE A 275 -2.65 -6.03 -7.42
N PHE A 276 -1.64 -5.83 -8.27
CA PHE A 276 -0.25 -6.14 -7.95
C PHE A 276 0.25 -5.27 -6.78
N ILE A 277 0.10 -3.94 -6.85
CA ILE A 277 0.56 -3.04 -5.78
C ILE A 277 -0.18 -3.32 -4.47
N SER A 278 -1.51 -3.49 -4.53
CA SER A 278 -2.35 -3.79 -3.36
C SER A 278 -1.90 -5.05 -2.63
N THR A 279 -1.53 -6.10 -3.38
CA THR A 279 -1.12 -7.39 -2.79
C THR A 279 0.37 -7.44 -2.42
N VAL A 280 1.26 -6.82 -3.18
CA VAL A 280 2.71 -6.91 -2.94
C VAL A 280 3.19 -6.01 -1.80
N GLN A 281 2.45 -4.95 -1.45
CA GLN A 281 2.88 -3.97 -0.43
C GLN A 281 3.12 -4.59 0.95
N GLY A 282 2.41 -5.68 1.30
CA GLY A 282 2.58 -6.38 2.57
C GLY A 282 3.94 -7.08 2.70
N ILE A 283 4.52 -7.54 1.58
CA ILE A 283 5.87 -8.15 1.53
C ILE A 283 6.95 -7.18 1.02
N TRP A 284 6.54 -6.00 0.54
CA TRP A 284 7.43 -4.92 0.12
C TRP A 284 6.97 -3.56 0.69
N PRO A 285 7.19 -3.30 1.99
CA PRO A 285 6.67 -2.14 2.72
C PRO A 285 6.96 -0.76 2.11
N SER A 286 8.01 -0.63 1.28
CA SER A 286 8.35 0.66 0.64
C SER A 286 7.32 1.14 -0.39
N LEU A 287 6.26 0.37 -0.65
CA LEU A 287 5.13 0.75 -1.50
C LEU A 287 3.90 1.20 -0.70
N CYS A 288 3.89 1.01 0.61
CA CYS A 288 2.79 1.45 1.49
C CYS A 288 2.78 2.98 1.68
N PRO A 289 1.61 3.56 2.02
CA PRO A 289 0.31 2.92 1.99
C PRO A 289 -0.29 2.95 0.57
N PHE A 290 -1.05 1.91 0.21
CA PHE A 290 -1.78 1.85 -1.06
C PHE A 290 -3.10 1.10 -0.90
N LEU A 291 -4.15 1.58 -1.56
CA LEU A 291 -5.43 0.89 -1.67
C LEU A 291 -5.93 1.01 -3.12
N ALA A 292 -6.41 -0.10 -3.68
CA ALA A 292 -6.94 -0.11 -5.05
C ALA A 292 -8.20 0.76 -5.17
N SER A 293 -8.44 1.34 -6.35
CA SER A 293 -9.48 2.35 -6.56
C SER A 293 -10.88 1.85 -6.19
N ARG A 294 -11.17 0.56 -6.44
CA ARG A 294 -12.45 -0.07 -6.07
C ARG A 294 -12.57 -0.40 -4.60
N ASP A 295 -11.46 -0.69 -3.94
CA ASP A 295 -11.46 -1.07 -2.54
C ASP A 295 -11.51 0.19 -1.65
N LEU A 296 -10.94 1.31 -2.12
CA LEU A 296 -11.16 2.63 -1.56
C LEU A 296 -12.62 3.10 -1.68
N GLN A 297 -13.32 2.77 -2.77
CA GLN A 297 -14.76 3.04 -2.89
C GLN A 297 -15.58 2.26 -1.84
N VAL A 298 -15.19 1.01 -1.54
CA VAL A 298 -15.83 0.21 -0.48
C VAL A 298 -15.48 0.78 0.89
N ALA A 299 -14.23 1.19 1.12
CA ALA A 299 -13.80 1.85 2.36
C ALA A 299 -14.65 3.11 2.64
N VAL A 300 -14.84 3.96 1.63
CA VAL A 300 -15.74 5.14 1.72
C VAL A 300 -17.18 4.73 2.04
N GLN A 301 -17.69 3.66 1.42
CA GLN A 301 -19.06 3.16 1.68
C GLN A 301 -19.25 2.67 3.12
N ILE A 302 -18.26 1.98 3.70
CA ILE A 302 -18.33 1.45 5.08
C ILE A 302 -17.87 2.44 6.16
N GLY A 303 -17.58 3.69 5.78
CA GLY A 303 -17.27 4.78 6.71
C GLY A 303 -15.80 4.91 7.14
N LEU A 304 -14.87 4.17 6.50
CA LEU A 304 -13.41 4.28 6.75
C LEU A 304 -12.81 5.63 6.32
N GLY A 305 -13.53 6.40 5.49
CA GLY A 305 -13.04 7.63 4.89
C GLY A 305 -12.40 7.43 3.53
N LYS A 306 -11.78 8.51 3.02
CA LYS A 306 -11.26 8.61 1.64
C LYS A 306 -9.74 8.81 1.57
N ASP A 307 -9.09 9.12 2.69
CA ASP A 307 -7.63 9.30 2.72
C ASP A 307 -6.97 7.97 3.06
N VAL A 308 -6.01 7.56 2.23
CA VAL A 308 -5.30 6.29 2.36
C VAL A 308 -4.26 6.36 3.49
N ASN A 309 -3.79 7.56 3.86
CA ASN A 309 -2.86 7.76 4.97
C ASN A 309 -3.59 7.65 6.31
N ASP A 310 -4.75 8.32 6.47
CA ASP A 310 -5.59 8.21 7.68
C ASP A 310 -5.95 6.74 7.97
N ILE A 311 -6.36 5.99 6.93
CA ILE A 311 -6.64 4.55 7.03
C ILE A 311 -5.40 3.75 7.46
N TYR A 312 -4.21 4.12 6.97
CA TYR A 312 -2.95 3.46 7.35
C TYR A 312 -2.51 3.78 8.78
N GLU A 313 -2.73 5.02 9.25
CA GLU A 313 -2.48 5.41 10.64
C GLU A 313 -3.44 4.69 11.60
N LEU A 314 -4.71 4.52 11.23
CA LEU A 314 -5.69 3.70 11.98
C LEU A 314 -5.24 2.23 12.12
N LEU A 315 -4.51 1.70 11.14
CA LEU A 315 -3.89 0.37 11.18
C LEU A 315 -2.54 0.34 11.93
N GLY A 316 -2.17 1.41 12.65
CA GLY A 316 -0.89 1.52 13.35
C GLY A 316 0.32 1.57 12.42
N ALA A 317 0.15 2.09 11.20
CA ALA A 317 1.17 2.15 10.14
C ALA A 317 1.81 0.79 9.81
N ASN A 318 1.01 -0.29 9.80
CA ASN A 318 1.46 -1.66 9.56
C ASN A 318 1.20 -2.12 8.10
N PRO A 319 2.25 -2.43 7.30
CA PRO A 319 2.12 -2.91 5.92
C PRO A 319 1.32 -4.21 5.75
N GLU A 320 1.47 -5.17 6.68
CA GLU A 320 0.75 -6.44 6.62
C GLU A 320 -0.75 -6.23 6.84
N GLN A 321 -1.11 -5.37 7.80
CA GLN A 321 -2.51 -5.03 8.08
C GLN A 321 -3.12 -4.26 6.90
N MET A 322 -2.35 -3.39 6.24
CA MET A 322 -2.81 -2.69 5.03
C MET A 322 -3.10 -3.67 3.88
N ALA A 323 -2.24 -4.67 3.68
CA ALA A 323 -2.45 -5.71 2.68
C ALA A 323 -3.66 -6.61 3.02
N LYS A 324 -3.83 -7.00 4.29
CA LYS A 324 -5.00 -7.74 4.78
C LYS A 324 -6.30 -6.95 4.61
N LEU A 325 -6.30 -5.65 4.90
CA LEU A 325 -7.45 -4.76 4.68
C LEU A 325 -7.81 -4.70 3.19
N GLY A 326 -6.83 -4.60 2.29
CA GLY A 326 -7.05 -4.66 0.84
C GLY A 326 -7.71 -5.97 0.40
N VAL A 327 -7.25 -7.12 0.92
CA VAL A 327 -7.86 -8.44 0.67
C VAL A 327 -9.29 -8.48 1.21
N ALA A 328 -9.51 -8.04 2.46
CA ALA A 328 -10.82 -8.03 3.10
C ALA A 328 -11.85 -7.19 2.33
N LEU A 329 -11.48 -5.95 1.95
CA LEU A 329 -12.31 -5.05 1.14
C LEU A 329 -12.64 -5.65 -0.24
N THR A 330 -11.67 -6.32 -0.87
CA THR A 330 -11.91 -7.06 -2.11
C THR A 330 -12.88 -8.24 -1.91
N LYS A 331 -12.75 -9.04 -0.83
CA LYS A 331 -13.65 -10.17 -0.54
C LYS A 331 -15.09 -9.70 -0.30
N ILE A 332 -15.33 -8.78 0.64
CA ILE A 332 -16.70 -8.31 0.94
C ILE A 332 -17.38 -7.66 -0.28
N ARG A 333 -16.60 -7.07 -1.20
CA ARG A 333 -17.10 -6.52 -2.47
C ARG A 333 -17.52 -7.59 -3.47
N LEU A 334 -16.80 -8.71 -3.52
CA LEU A 334 -17.09 -9.82 -4.44
C LEU A 334 -18.20 -10.73 -3.91
N GLU A 335 -18.22 -10.98 -2.59
CA GLU A 335 -19.22 -11.78 -1.88
C GLU A 335 -20.50 -11.00 -1.56
N LYS A 336 -20.47 -9.66 -1.72
CA LYS A 336 -21.58 -8.70 -1.49
C LYS A 336 -21.95 -8.47 -0.03
N HIS A 337 -21.06 -8.81 0.90
CA HIS A 337 -21.21 -8.63 2.35
C HIS A 337 -21.01 -7.18 2.83
N ILE A 338 -20.79 -6.21 1.94
CA ILE A 338 -20.62 -4.76 2.27
C ILE A 338 -21.68 -4.25 3.27
N LYS A 339 -22.93 -4.74 3.16
CA LYS A 339 -24.04 -4.33 4.02
C LYS A 339 -23.83 -4.60 5.51
N GLU A 340 -23.10 -5.67 5.86
CA GLU A 340 -22.76 -6.04 7.25
C GLU A 340 -21.82 -5.02 7.92
N PHE A 341 -21.25 -4.12 7.13
CA PHE A 341 -20.32 -3.08 7.55
C PHE A 341 -20.86 -1.67 7.23
N LEU A 342 -22.17 -1.48 7.04
CA LEU A 342 -22.77 -0.15 6.87
C LEU A 342 -23.24 0.50 8.19
N GLU A 343 -23.21 -0.25 9.29
CA GLU A 343 -23.59 0.20 10.65
C GLU A 343 -22.52 1.09 11.33
#